data_AF-A0A8B7P591-F1
#
_entry.id   AF-A0A8B7P591-F1
#
_cell.length_a   1.000
_cell.length_b   1.000
_cell.length_c   1.000
_cell.angle_alpha   90.00
_cell.angle_beta   90.00
_cell.angle_gamma   90.00
#
_symmetry.space_group_name_H-M   'P 1'
#
loop_
_entity.id
_entity.type
_entity.pdbx_description
1 polymer ?
#
loop_
_entity_poly.entity_id
_entity_poly.type
_entity_poly.pdbx_seq_one_letter_code
_entity_poly.pdbx_strand_id
1 'polypeptide(L)'
;MELRAVLIVATMAAVAMAQPRHPPAKEIIIDGKNVTIALTATAYFSNAIQKPFVEVMDVITGVLAPPTPEEDIDYFSLIEEDVKEVVGEYINQHNMDQINAYKYDLADLLDRYGHAPVSSSTYPDKNTVANSVSTAIVANRFLVEAVEWPYSMMLHYADIASMHLMVLQDVSETYTTEGETPSRWWIDLDNELAHYIEYGRMLEDTVVDWRNDLVHCSFEECVKKEVKFTKKISEKQRISGKKDCFDVWTVVDDVAEIQDDCTELHGDTSCDDHCQAYQINMNREVSAYVYSYLGRPIEQWQEMKVKSSEMAALASGGGN
;
A
#
# COMPACT_ATOMS: atom_id res chain seq x y z
N MET A 1 37.80 -55.61 62.79
CA MET A 1 36.77 -54.77 63.45
C MET A 1 36.75 -53.44 62.72
N GLU A 2 35.58 -53.08 62.22
CA GLU A 2 35.33 -52.18 61.09
C GLU A 2 35.83 -50.73 61.25
N LEU A 3 36.50 -50.19 60.21
CA LEU A 3 36.61 -48.75 59.96
C LEU A 3 35.52 -48.35 58.97
N ARG A 4 34.59 -47.50 59.39
CA ARG A 4 33.62 -46.83 58.50
C ARG A 4 34.24 -45.54 57.96
N ALA A 5 34.42 -45.44 56.65
CA ALA A 5 34.69 -44.19 55.96
C ALA A 5 33.36 -43.51 55.61
N VAL A 6 33.18 -42.27 56.06
CA VAL A 6 32.05 -41.40 55.69
C VAL A 6 32.47 -40.59 54.46
N LEU A 7 31.82 -40.85 53.34
CA LEU A 7 31.98 -40.14 52.07
C LEU A 7 31.10 -38.88 52.10
N ILE A 8 31.71 -37.70 52.10
CA ILE A 8 31.01 -36.42 51.87
C ILE A 8 31.08 -36.12 50.38
N VAL A 9 29.95 -36.27 49.68
CA VAL A 9 29.79 -35.87 48.28
C VAL A 9 29.24 -34.44 48.27
N ALA A 10 30.08 -33.48 47.88
CA ALA A 10 29.65 -32.13 47.57
C ALA A 10 29.11 -32.10 46.12
N THR A 11 27.79 -31.97 45.98
CA THR A 11 27.14 -31.74 44.68
C THR A 11 27.27 -30.26 44.29
N MET A 12 28.08 -29.98 43.26
CA MET A 12 28.01 -28.72 42.53
C MET A 12 26.74 -28.70 41.68
N ALA A 13 25.79 -27.83 42.03
CA ALA A 13 24.65 -27.53 41.18
C ALA A 13 25.12 -26.64 40.01
N ALA A 14 25.05 -27.18 38.79
CA ALA A 14 25.18 -26.39 37.59
C ALA A 14 23.92 -25.53 37.43
N VAL A 15 24.08 -24.20 37.56
CA VAL A 15 23.03 -23.25 37.19
C VAL A 15 22.99 -23.21 35.66
N ALA A 16 22.03 -23.90 35.07
CA ALA A 16 21.72 -23.74 33.66
C ALA A 16 21.23 -22.30 33.45
N MET A 17 22.04 -21.48 32.78
CA MET A 17 21.61 -20.17 32.32
C MET A 17 20.52 -20.38 31.27
N ALA A 18 19.26 -20.13 31.64
CA ALA A 18 18.16 -20.06 30.70
C ALA A 18 18.44 -18.91 29.72
N GLN A 19 18.71 -19.25 28.46
CA GLN A 19 18.70 -18.26 27.39
C GLN A 19 17.32 -17.58 27.38
N PRO A 20 17.25 -16.26 27.16
CA PRO A 20 15.99 -15.58 26.98
C PRO A 20 15.27 -16.23 25.78
N ARG A 21 14.10 -16.81 26.02
CA ARG A 21 13.23 -17.30 24.95
C ARG A 21 12.89 -16.09 24.10
N HIS A 22 13.38 -16.06 22.86
CA HIS A 22 12.87 -15.14 21.86
C HIS A 22 11.35 -15.33 21.78
N PRO A 23 10.55 -14.25 21.76
CA PRO A 23 9.13 -14.38 21.51
C PRO A 23 8.93 -15.12 20.17
N PRO A 24 7.88 -15.93 20.04
CA PRO A 24 7.60 -16.62 18.79
C PRO A 24 7.56 -15.58 17.66
N ALA A 25 8.22 -15.89 16.54
CA ALA A 25 8.23 -15.01 15.39
C ALA A 25 6.80 -14.74 14.96
N LYS A 26 6.43 -13.46 14.82
CA LYS A 26 5.10 -13.06 14.37
C LYS A 26 4.90 -13.62 12.95
N GLU A 27 3.79 -14.30 12.74
CA GLU A 27 3.38 -14.80 11.43
C GLU A 27 3.17 -13.62 10.48
N ILE A 28 3.63 -13.75 9.23
CA ILE A 28 3.39 -12.76 8.18
C ILE A 28 2.00 -13.05 7.63
N ILE A 29 1.10 -12.07 7.70
CA ILE A 29 -0.27 -12.19 7.19
C ILE A 29 -0.46 -11.07 6.18
N ILE A 30 -0.78 -11.44 4.94
CA ILE A 30 -1.13 -10.53 3.84
C ILE A 30 -2.59 -10.79 3.51
N ASP A 31 -3.45 -9.81 3.74
CA ASP A 31 -4.91 -9.94 3.62
C ASP A 31 -5.51 -9.10 2.48
N GLY A 32 -4.70 -8.27 1.81
CA GLY A 32 -5.15 -7.41 0.71
C GLY A 32 -6.07 -6.27 1.13
N LYS A 33 -6.32 -6.10 2.43
CA LYS A 33 -7.05 -4.98 3.03
C LYS A 33 -6.11 -4.25 3.98
N ASN A 34 -5.99 -4.69 5.23
CA ASN A 34 -5.15 -4.00 6.21
C ASN A 34 -3.65 -4.17 5.95
N VAL A 35 -3.25 -5.27 5.32
CA VAL A 35 -1.86 -5.61 5.03
C VAL A 35 -1.76 -6.09 3.58
N THR A 36 -1.26 -5.21 2.72
CA THR A 36 -0.93 -5.50 1.32
C THR A 36 0.49 -6.05 1.18
N ILE A 37 0.85 -6.49 -0.02
CA ILE A 37 2.22 -6.87 -0.38
C ILE A 37 3.15 -5.66 -0.20
N ALA A 38 2.75 -4.47 -0.64
CA ALA A 38 3.54 -3.25 -0.50
C ALA A 38 3.83 -2.90 0.97
N LEU A 39 2.82 -3.04 1.84
CA LEU A 39 2.99 -2.82 3.28
C LEU A 39 3.87 -3.90 3.93
N THR A 40 3.79 -5.13 3.45
CA THR A 40 4.65 -6.22 3.91
C THR A 40 6.11 -5.98 3.50
N ALA A 41 6.34 -5.59 2.25
CA ALA A 41 7.66 -5.20 1.77
C ALA A 41 8.21 -4.01 2.57
N THR A 42 7.38 -3.01 2.86
CA THR A 42 7.75 -1.87 3.72
C THR A 42 8.21 -2.32 5.11
N ALA A 43 7.46 -3.24 5.73
CA ALA A 43 7.82 -3.81 7.02
C ALA A 43 9.10 -4.68 6.95
N TYR A 44 9.36 -5.32 5.81
CA TYR A 44 10.62 -6.03 5.56
C TYR A 44 11.81 -5.07 5.43
N PHE A 45 11.70 -4.03 4.60
CA PHE A 45 12.75 -3.03 4.38
C PHE A 45 13.16 -2.29 5.65
N SER A 46 12.19 -2.00 6.53
CA SER A 46 12.41 -1.38 7.84
C SER A 46 12.95 -2.34 8.91
N ASN A 47 13.22 -3.60 8.57
CA ASN A 47 13.59 -4.68 9.50
C ASN A 47 12.56 -4.98 10.60
N ALA A 48 11.29 -4.56 10.42
CA ALA A 48 10.20 -4.92 11.30
C ALA A 48 9.79 -6.40 11.13
N ILE A 49 9.96 -6.96 9.93
CA ILE A 49 9.88 -8.39 9.66
C ILE A 49 11.30 -8.98 9.64
N GLN A 50 11.65 -9.72 10.69
CA GLN A 50 12.96 -10.38 10.82
C GLN A 50 12.88 -11.84 10.35
N LYS A 51 12.53 -12.01 9.08
CA LYS A 51 12.42 -13.32 8.41
C LYS A 51 13.41 -13.40 7.25
N PRO A 52 13.93 -14.59 6.91
CA PRO A 52 14.70 -14.77 5.69
C PRO A 52 13.90 -14.32 4.46
N PHE A 53 14.58 -13.76 3.47
CA PHE A 53 13.96 -13.30 2.22
C PHE A 53 13.05 -14.36 1.59
N VAL A 54 13.52 -15.61 1.51
CA VAL A 54 12.74 -16.73 0.94
C VAL A 54 11.43 -16.96 1.70
N GLU A 55 11.42 -16.88 3.03
CA GLU A 55 10.17 -17.04 3.81
C GLU A 55 9.17 -15.91 3.53
N VAL A 56 9.64 -14.67 3.32
CA VAL A 56 8.76 -13.55 2.96
C VAL A 56 8.24 -13.73 1.55
N MET A 57 9.11 -14.16 0.62
CA MET A 57 8.75 -14.38 -0.77
C MET A 57 7.73 -15.51 -0.92
N ASP A 58 7.87 -16.61 -0.19
CA ASP A 58 6.93 -17.74 -0.18
C ASP A 58 5.52 -17.30 0.24
N VAL A 59 5.41 -16.36 1.21
CA VAL A 59 4.12 -15.80 1.60
C VAL A 59 3.54 -14.93 0.49
N ILE A 60 4.37 -14.08 -0.14
CA ILE A 60 3.93 -13.21 -1.26
C ILE A 60 3.46 -14.05 -2.45
N THR A 61 4.23 -15.06 -2.86
CA THR A 61 3.86 -15.95 -3.97
C THR A 61 2.63 -16.77 -3.65
N GLY A 62 2.50 -17.23 -2.40
CA GLY A 62 1.33 -17.96 -1.91
C GLY A 62 0.03 -17.16 -1.97
N VAL A 63 0.06 -15.84 -1.71
CA VAL A 63 -1.16 -15.01 -1.84
C VAL A 63 -1.47 -14.61 -3.28
N LEU A 64 -0.46 -14.48 -4.15
CA LEU A 64 -0.68 -14.18 -5.57
C LEU A 64 -1.22 -15.36 -6.36
N ALA A 65 -0.69 -16.56 -6.06
CA ALA A 65 -0.98 -17.79 -6.77
C ALA A 65 -1.20 -18.94 -5.78
N PRO A 66 -2.32 -18.93 -5.04
CA PRO A 66 -2.60 -19.97 -4.07
C PRO A 66 -2.66 -21.35 -4.73
N PRO A 67 -2.13 -22.40 -4.07
CA PRO A 67 -2.10 -23.75 -4.62
C PRO A 67 -3.49 -24.37 -4.77
N THR A 68 -4.47 -23.84 -4.04
CA THR A 68 -5.88 -24.28 -4.03
C THR A 68 -6.80 -23.09 -4.27
N PRO A 69 -7.02 -22.69 -5.54
CA PRO A 69 -7.81 -21.50 -5.89
C PRO A 69 -9.26 -21.52 -5.38
N GLU A 70 -9.80 -22.70 -5.09
CA GLU A 70 -11.20 -22.89 -4.66
C GLU A 70 -11.40 -22.64 -3.15
N GLU A 71 -10.32 -22.65 -2.36
CA GLU A 71 -10.34 -22.47 -0.91
C GLU A 71 -9.71 -21.14 -0.47
N ASP A 72 -8.97 -20.48 -1.36
CA ASP A 72 -8.25 -19.25 -1.07
C ASP A 72 -8.89 -18.01 -1.71
N ILE A 73 -8.69 -16.86 -1.07
CA ILE A 73 -9.22 -15.59 -1.53
C ILE A 73 -8.36 -15.05 -2.68
N ASP A 74 -9.00 -14.56 -3.75
CA ASP A 74 -8.30 -13.86 -4.83
C ASP A 74 -7.79 -12.50 -4.32
N TYR A 75 -6.49 -12.44 -4.02
CA TYR A 75 -5.83 -11.24 -3.48
C TYR A 75 -6.06 -9.99 -4.32
N PHE A 76 -5.90 -10.06 -5.65
CA PHE A 76 -6.07 -8.88 -6.51
C PHE A 76 -7.55 -8.49 -6.66
N SER A 77 -8.49 -9.44 -6.53
CA SER A 77 -9.91 -9.08 -6.40
C SER A 77 -10.21 -8.35 -5.09
N LEU A 78 -9.56 -8.70 -3.97
CA LEU A 78 -9.70 -7.94 -2.73
C LEU A 78 -9.12 -6.53 -2.85
N ILE A 79 -7.98 -6.39 -3.52
CA ILE A 79 -7.39 -5.08 -3.80
C ILE A 79 -8.33 -4.24 -4.66
N GLU A 80 -9.00 -4.84 -5.65
CA GLU A 80 -10.05 -4.14 -6.42
C GLU A 80 -11.19 -3.67 -5.53
N GLU A 81 -11.69 -4.51 -4.61
CA GLU A 81 -12.72 -4.11 -3.64
C GLU A 81 -12.29 -2.94 -2.75
N ASP A 82 -11.05 -2.96 -2.26
CA ASP A 82 -10.51 -1.91 -1.40
C ASP A 82 -10.42 -0.57 -2.17
N VAL A 83 -9.91 -0.62 -3.41
CA VAL A 83 -9.81 0.58 -4.26
C VAL A 83 -11.19 1.15 -4.61
N LYS A 84 -12.21 0.31 -4.79
CA LYS A 84 -13.60 0.76 -5.02
C LYS A 84 -14.13 1.64 -3.89
N GLU A 85 -13.62 1.53 -2.66
CA GLU A 85 -14.02 2.43 -1.57
C GLU A 85 -13.62 3.89 -1.84
N VAL A 86 -12.57 4.11 -2.62
CA VAL A 86 -12.05 5.45 -2.96
C VAL A 86 -12.50 5.91 -4.34
N VAL A 87 -12.59 5.00 -5.30
CA VAL A 87 -12.83 5.33 -6.71
C VAL A 87 -14.19 4.89 -7.23
N GLY A 88 -15.02 4.21 -6.43
CA GLY A 88 -16.34 3.75 -6.82
C GLY A 88 -16.28 2.85 -8.06
N GLU A 89 -17.21 3.06 -9.00
CA GLU A 89 -17.31 2.27 -10.24
C GLU A 89 -16.28 2.65 -11.31
N TYR A 90 -15.39 3.61 -11.06
CA TYR A 90 -14.36 4.07 -11.99
C TYR A 90 -13.14 3.12 -11.99
N ILE A 91 -13.39 1.84 -12.26
CA ILE A 91 -12.41 0.75 -12.22
C ILE A 91 -12.01 0.35 -13.64
N ASN A 92 -10.71 0.35 -13.94
CA ASN A 92 -10.23 -0.09 -15.25
C ASN A 92 -10.24 -1.62 -15.34
N GLN A 93 -11.42 -2.19 -15.56
CA GLN A 93 -11.61 -3.64 -15.57
C GLN A 93 -10.71 -4.35 -16.58
N HIS A 94 -10.45 -3.74 -17.75
CA HIS A 94 -9.58 -4.34 -18.75
C HIS A 94 -8.16 -4.57 -18.21
N ASN A 95 -7.61 -3.57 -17.53
CA ASN A 95 -6.29 -3.66 -16.91
C ASN A 95 -6.29 -4.58 -15.69
N MET A 96 -7.36 -4.58 -14.88
CA MET A 96 -7.53 -5.53 -13.77
C MET A 96 -7.50 -6.99 -14.27
N ASP A 97 -8.24 -7.30 -15.33
CA ASP A 97 -8.28 -8.64 -15.90
C ASP A 97 -6.89 -9.07 -16.43
N GLN A 98 -6.16 -8.14 -17.07
CA GLN A 98 -4.80 -8.40 -17.55
C GLN A 98 -3.80 -8.65 -16.42
N ILE A 99 -3.89 -7.89 -15.32
CA ILE A 99 -3.06 -8.11 -14.15
C ILE A 99 -3.40 -9.43 -13.46
N ASN A 100 -4.70 -9.77 -13.39
CA ASN A 100 -5.14 -11.06 -12.89
C ASN A 100 -4.62 -12.24 -13.70
N ALA A 101 -4.46 -12.08 -15.02
CA ALA A 101 -3.79 -13.08 -15.84
C ALA A 101 -2.27 -13.12 -15.57
N TYR A 102 -1.64 -11.95 -15.42
CA TYR A 102 -0.19 -11.81 -15.21
C TYR A 102 0.27 -12.32 -13.83
N LYS A 103 -0.59 -12.28 -12.80
CA LYS A 103 -0.19 -12.59 -11.41
C LYS A 103 0.41 -13.99 -11.22
N TYR A 104 -0.06 -14.99 -11.97
CA TYR A 104 0.45 -16.35 -11.90
C TYR A 104 1.86 -16.46 -12.47
N ASP A 105 2.12 -15.81 -13.60
CA ASP A 105 3.47 -15.75 -14.20
C ASP A 105 4.43 -15.00 -13.27
N LEU A 106 3.97 -13.90 -12.67
CA LEU A 106 4.76 -13.15 -11.71
C LEU A 106 5.07 -13.99 -10.46
N ALA A 107 4.10 -14.72 -9.92
CA ALA A 107 4.29 -15.59 -8.77
C ALA A 107 5.30 -16.73 -9.05
N ASP A 108 5.22 -17.39 -10.21
CA ASP A 108 6.19 -18.42 -10.61
C ASP A 108 7.60 -17.84 -10.77
N LEU A 109 7.73 -16.64 -11.36
CA LEU A 109 9.02 -15.97 -11.49
C LEU A 109 9.62 -15.58 -10.13
N LEU A 110 8.80 -15.08 -9.21
CA LEU A 110 9.21 -14.71 -7.85
C LEU A 110 9.58 -15.93 -7.00
N ASP A 111 8.81 -17.01 -7.10
CA ASP A 111 9.10 -18.29 -6.41
C ASP A 111 10.44 -18.87 -6.88
N ARG A 112 10.66 -18.90 -8.20
CA ARG A 112 11.94 -19.30 -8.78
C ARG A 112 13.09 -18.43 -8.32
N TYR A 113 12.87 -17.12 -8.18
CA TYR A 113 13.89 -16.20 -7.68
C TYR A 113 14.23 -16.49 -6.20
N GLY A 114 13.21 -16.64 -5.34
CA GLY A 114 13.38 -16.93 -3.92
C GLY A 114 14.19 -18.20 -3.67
N HIS A 115 14.05 -19.19 -4.55
CA HIS A 115 14.73 -20.48 -4.47
C HIS A 115 15.99 -20.62 -5.33
N ALA A 116 16.33 -19.60 -6.13
CA ALA A 116 17.50 -19.65 -7.01
C ALA A 116 18.80 -19.62 -6.19
N PRO A 117 19.76 -20.53 -6.47
CA PRO A 117 21.06 -20.50 -5.81
C PRO A 117 21.86 -19.27 -6.24
N VAL A 118 22.69 -18.73 -5.35
CA VAL A 118 23.59 -17.59 -5.65
C VAL A 118 24.54 -17.89 -6.81
N SER A 119 24.96 -19.15 -6.96
CA SER A 119 25.75 -19.60 -8.12
C SER A 119 25.35 -21.02 -8.49
N SER A 120 25.30 -21.30 -9.80
CA SER A 120 25.00 -22.63 -10.33
C SER A 120 25.63 -22.81 -11.70
N SER A 121 26.07 -24.03 -12.00
CA SER A 121 26.58 -24.43 -13.31
C SER A 121 25.58 -25.25 -14.14
N THR A 122 24.43 -25.58 -13.55
CA THR A 122 23.47 -26.55 -14.12
C THR A 122 22.05 -26.00 -14.24
N TYR A 123 21.73 -24.94 -13.51
CA TYR A 123 20.43 -24.26 -13.50
C TYR A 123 20.65 -22.74 -13.47
N PRO A 124 19.65 -21.93 -13.87
CA PRO A 124 19.71 -20.47 -13.71
C PRO A 124 20.03 -20.10 -12.26
N ASP A 125 21.01 -19.22 -12.08
CA ASP A 125 21.38 -18.67 -10.78
C ASP A 125 20.53 -17.44 -10.44
N LYS A 126 20.67 -16.95 -9.21
CA LYS A 126 19.92 -15.81 -8.70
C LYS A 126 20.09 -14.56 -9.59
N ASN A 127 21.29 -14.31 -10.11
CA ASN A 127 21.55 -13.21 -11.06
C ASN A 127 20.71 -13.34 -12.35
N THR A 128 20.67 -14.53 -12.94
CA THR A 128 19.91 -14.80 -14.16
C THR A 128 18.40 -14.67 -13.94
N VAL A 129 17.91 -15.19 -12.81
CA VAL A 129 16.49 -15.13 -12.47
C VAL A 129 16.06 -13.71 -12.09
N ALA A 130 16.87 -12.95 -11.35
CA ALA A 130 16.63 -11.53 -11.05
C ALA A 130 16.39 -10.72 -12.33
N ASN A 131 17.27 -10.89 -13.32
CA ASN A 131 17.14 -10.22 -14.61
C ASN A 131 15.84 -10.60 -15.34
N SER A 132 15.41 -11.85 -15.22
CA SER A 132 14.16 -12.34 -15.83
C SER A 132 12.94 -11.72 -15.16
N VAL A 133 12.90 -11.69 -13.82
CA VAL A 133 11.84 -11.04 -13.04
C VAL A 133 11.77 -9.55 -13.36
N SER A 134 12.90 -8.85 -13.28
CA SER A 134 12.98 -7.41 -13.53
C SER A 134 12.52 -7.06 -14.94
N THR A 135 12.99 -7.79 -15.96
CA THR A 135 12.54 -7.61 -17.34
C THR A 135 11.03 -7.81 -17.47
N ALA A 136 10.47 -8.87 -16.84
CA ALA A 136 9.05 -9.15 -16.91
C ALA A 136 8.22 -8.02 -16.27
N ILE A 137 8.62 -7.52 -15.11
CA ILE A 137 7.92 -6.43 -14.42
C ILE A 137 7.99 -5.14 -15.25
N VAL A 138 9.19 -4.74 -15.68
CA VAL A 138 9.37 -3.50 -16.47
C VAL A 138 8.62 -3.57 -17.80
N ALA A 139 8.61 -4.73 -18.47
CA ALA A 139 7.88 -4.91 -19.72
C ALA A 139 6.35 -4.87 -19.55
N ASN A 140 5.83 -5.20 -18.36
CA ASN A 140 4.39 -5.23 -18.06
C ASN A 140 3.92 -4.05 -17.20
N ARG A 141 4.79 -3.11 -16.82
CA ARG A 141 4.40 -1.94 -15.99
C ARG A 141 3.32 -1.08 -16.62
N PHE A 142 3.19 -1.10 -17.96
CA PHE A 142 2.11 -0.41 -18.67
C PHE A 142 0.70 -0.85 -18.20
N LEU A 143 0.57 -2.05 -17.65
CA LEU A 143 -0.68 -2.57 -17.09
C LEU A 143 -1.19 -1.75 -15.91
N VAL A 144 -0.30 -1.07 -15.18
CA VAL A 144 -0.65 -0.20 -14.04
C VAL A 144 -0.33 1.27 -14.32
N GLU A 145 0.67 1.57 -15.15
CA GLU A 145 1.15 2.95 -15.35
C GLU A 145 0.49 3.70 -16.52
N ALA A 146 0.07 2.99 -17.57
CA ALA A 146 -0.39 3.56 -18.84
C ALA A 146 -1.88 3.33 -19.07
N VAL A 147 -2.66 3.45 -18.01
CA VAL A 147 -4.08 3.10 -17.96
C VAL A 147 -4.95 4.35 -18.05
N GLU A 148 -6.21 4.21 -18.48
CA GLU A 148 -7.16 5.33 -18.56
C GLU A 148 -7.49 5.90 -17.17
N TRP A 149 -7.63 5.02 -16.17
CA TRP A 149 -7.97 5.36 -14.80
C TRP A 149 -6.87 4.91 -13.82
N PRO A 150 -5.75 5.66 -13.74
CA PRO A 150 -4.57 5.26 -12.97
C PRO A 150 -4.82 5.17 -11.47
N TYR A 151 -5.75 5.97 -10.94
CA TYR A 151 -6.22 5.90 -9.56
C TYR A 151 -6.83 4.53 -9.20
N SER A 152 -7.46 3.83 -10.15
CA SER A 152 -7.99 2.49 -9.92
C SER A 152 -6.91 1.41 -9.81
N MET A 153 -5.69 1.70 -10.27
CA MET A 153 -4.57 0.76 -10.28
C MET A 153 -3.53 1.04 -9.19
N MET A 154 -3.75 2.03 -8.32
CA MET A 154 -2.73 2.53 -7.39
C MET A 154 -2.16 1.46 -6.44
N LEU A 155 -3.01 0.53 -5.96
CA LEU A 155 -2.57 -0.53 -5.05
C LEU A 155 -1.82 -1.64 -5.79
N HIS A 156 -2.30 -2.03 -6.97
CA HIS A 156 -1.58 -2.97 -7.85
C HIS A 156 -0.21 -2.43 -8.22
N TYR A 157 -0.13 -1.12 -8.50
CA TYR A 157 1.12 -0.43 -8.74
C TYR A 157 2.07 -0.55 -7.53
N ALA A 158 1.60 -0.20 -6.32
CA ALA A 158 2.41 -0.24 -5.11
C ALA A 158 2.92 -1.66 -4.81
N ASP A 159 2.08 -2.68 -5.00
CA ASP A 159 2.42 -4.08 -4.77
C ASP A 159 3.46 -4.58 -5.78
N ILE A 160 3.25 -4.35 -7.08
CA ILE A 160 4.17 -4.77 -8.14
C ILE A 160 5.53 -4.07 -8.01
N ALA A 161 5.53 -2.76 -7.76
CA ALA A 161 6.75 -1.99 -7.52
C ALA A 161 7.51 -2.54 -6.29
N SER A 162 6.80 -2.81 -5.19
CA SER A 162 7.41 -3.35 -3.98
C SER A 162 8.05 -4.72 -4.19
N MET A 163 7.39 -5.63 -4.92
CA MET A 163 7.96 -6.94 -5.25
C MET A 163 9.23 -6.80 -6.09
N HIS A 164 9.23 -5.90 -7.08
CA HIS A 164 10.41 -5.62 -7.88
C HIS A 164 11.57 -5.11 -7.02
N LEU A 165 11.29 -4.13 -6.15
CA LEU A 165 12.28 -3.52 -5.27
C LEU A 165 12.85 -4.52 -4.26
N MET A 166 12.04 -5.46 -3.75
CA MET A 166 12.52 -6.56 -2.91
C MET A 166 13.54 -7.44 -3.63
N VAL A 167 13.26 -7.82 -4.87
CA VAL A 167 14.19 -8.60 -5.71
C VAL A 167 15.47 -7.83 -5.98
N LEU A 168 15.34 -6.56 -6.39
CA LEU A 168 16.49 -5.70 -6.70
C LEU A 168 17.37 -5.44 -5.47
N GLN A 169 16.79 -5.24 -4.29
CA GLN A 169 17.56 -5.11 -3.06
C GLN A 169 18.29 -6.41 -2.72
N ASP A 170 17.58 -7.54 -2.70
CA ASP A 170 18.16 -8.83 -2.32
C ASP A 170 19.31 -9.23 -3.28
N VAL A 171 19.15 -9.05 -4.59
CA VAL A 171 20.22 -9.33 -5.55
C VAL A 171 21.40 -8.34 -5.43
N SER A 172 21.11 -7.08 -5.13
CA SER A 172 22.14 -6.05 -4.90
C SER A 172 22.99 -6.34 -3.67
N GLU A 173 22.36 -6.80 -2.58
CA GLU A 173 23.04 -7.17 -1.36
C GLU A 173 23.78 -8.51 -1.51
N THR A 174 23.17 -9.50 -2.16
CA THR A 174 23.76 -10.83 -2.38
C THR A 174 25.09 -10.76 -3.13
N TYR A 175 25.20 -9.90 -4.14
CA TYR A 175 26.40 -9.78 -4.98
C TYR A 175 27.33 -8.62 -4.58
N THR A 176 27.11 -7.98 -3.44
CA THR A 176 28.05 -6.99 -2.90
C THR A 176 28.89 -7.62 -1.79
N THR A 177 30.21 -7.72 -2.03
CA THR A 177 31.18 -8.19 -1.05
C THR A 177 31.85 -7.01 -0.33
N GLU A 178 32.06 -7.12 0.97
CA GLU A 178 32.80 -6.11 1.73
C GLU A 178 34.23 -5.94 1.21
N GLY A 179 34.64 -4.69 0.96
CA GLY A 179 35.97 -4.35 0.45
C GLY A 179 36.14 -4.47 -1.06
N GLU A 180 35.12 -4.89 -1.79
CA GLU A 180 35.08 -4.92 -3.26
C GLU A 180 34.19 -3.81 -3.81
N THR A 181 34.29 -3.55 -5.12
CA THR A 181 33.34 -2.65 -5.80
C THR A 181 31.93 -3.22 -5.67
N PRO A 182 30.93 -2.43 -5.23
CA PRO A 182 29.57 -2.91 -5.13
C PRO A 182 29.00 -3.45 -6.43
N SER A 183 28.02 -4.35 -6.29
CA SER A 183 27.26 -4.90 -7.41
C SER A 183 26.64 -3.79 -8.28
N ARG A 184 26.60 -4.01 -9.59
CA ARG A 184 25.90 -3.10 -10.52
C ARG A 184 24.38 -3.13 -10.35
N TRP A 185 23.83 -4.15 -9.71
CA TRP A 185 22.40 -4.17 -9.35
C TRP A 185 21.98 -2.99 -8.49
N TRP A 186 22.91 -2.38 -7.73
CA TRP A 186 22.63 -1.14 -7.01
C TRP A 186 22.26 0.01 -7.95
N ILE A 187 22.80 0.05 -9.18
CA ILE A 187 22.45 1.04 -10.20
C ILE A 187 21.01 0.81 -10.68
N ASP A 188 20.64 -0.44 -10.94
CA ASP A 188 19.29 -0.79 -11.39
C ASP A 188 18.26 -0.50 -10.30
N LEU A 189 18.54 -0.90 -9.05
CA LEU A 189 17.72 -0.52 -7.89
C LEU A 189 17.55 0.99 -7.77
N ASP A 190 18.64 1.75 -7.96
CA ASP A 190 18.62 3.21 -7.86
C ASP A 190 17.71 3.87 -8.91
N ASN A 191 17.80 3.39 -10.15
CA ASN A 191 16.99 3.88 -11.27
C ASN A 191 15.52 3.54 -11.08
N GLU A 192 15.20 2.29 -10.70
CA GLU A 192 13.83 1.87 -10.50
C GLU A 192 13.19 2.55 -9.28
N LEU A 193 13.94 2.77 -8.20
CA LEU A 193 13.47 3.59 -7.08
C LEU A 193 13.15 5.03 -7.52
N ALA A 194 13.98 5.65 -8.36
CA ALA A 194 13.71 7.00 -8.86
C ALA A 194 12.39 7.05 -9.64
N HIS A 195 12.19 6.10 -10.56
CA HIS A 195 10.96 5.98 -11.35
C HIS A 195 9.74 5.73 -10.45
N TYR A 196 9.81 4.76 -9.53
CA TYR A 196 8.67 4.42 -8.69
C TYR A 196 8.32 5.53 -7.68
N ILE A 197 9.30 6.24 -7.13
CA ILE A 197 9.02 7.38 -6.24
C ILE A 197 8.37 8.52 -7.03
N GLU A 198 8.84 8.83 -8.24
CA GLU A 198 8.28 9.89 -9.08
C GLU A 198 6.83 9.58 -9.48
N TYR A 199 6.59 8.39 -10.05
CA TYR A 199 5.26 7.98 -10.48
C TYR A 199 4.29 7.82 -9.29
N GLY A 200 4.76 7.23 -8.18
CA GLY A 200 3.96 7.08 -6.97
C GLY A 200 3.47 8.43 -6.41
N ARG A 201 4.34 9.44 -6.32
CA ARG A 201 3.93 10.78 -5.86
C ARG A 201 2.93 11.45 -6.81
N MET A 202 3.14 11.30 -8.11
CA MET A 202 2.19 11.79 -9.10
C MET A 202 0.81 11.13 -8.92
N LEU A 203 0.76 9.82 -8.65
CA LEU A 203 -0.48 9.12 -8.34
C LEU A 203 -1.15 9.63 -7.07
N GLU A 204 -0.39 9.90 -6.00
CA GLU A 204 -0.96 10.44 -4.75
C GLU A 204 -1.73 11.73 -4.99
N ASP A 205 -1.14 12.67 -5.71
CA ASP A 205 -1.76 13.94 -6.06
C ASP A 205 -2.95 13.73 -7.01
N THR A 206 -2.77 12.88 -8.03
CA THR A 206 -3.80 12.63 -9.06
C THR A 206 -5.08 12.01 -8.48
N VAL A 207 -4.97 11.09 -7.51
CA VAL A 207 -6.15 10.46 -6.90
C VAL A 207 -6.99 11.49 -6.14
N VAL A 208 -6.34 12.37 -5.36
CA VAL A 208 -7.02 13.40 -4.58
C VAL A 208 -7.66 14.45 -5.49
N ASP A 209 -6.94 14.93 -6.50
CA ASP A 209 -7.46 15.89 -7.47
C ASP A 209 -8.65 15.32 -8.24
N TRP A 210 -8.52 14.10 -8.78
CA TRP A 210 -9.61 13.42 -9.48
C TRP A 210 -10.85 13.25 -8.59
N ARG A 211 -10.66 12.90 -7.31
CA ARG A 211 -11.76 12.70 -6.39
C ARG A 211 -12.50 14.00 -6.08
N ASN A 212 -11.79 15.14 -6.02
CA ASN A 212 -12.39 16.46 -5.88
C ASN A 212 -13.24 16.84 -7.09
N ASP A 213 -12.81 16.48 -8.30
CA ASP A 213 -13.55 16.79 -9.54
C ASP A 213 -14.92 16.09 -9.61
N LEU A 214 -15.09 14.98 -8.88
CA LEU A 214 -16.34 14.23 -8.78
C LEU A 214 -17.26 14.65 -7.62
N VAL A 215 -16.91 15.73 -6.91
CA VAL A 215 -17.80 16.35 -5.93
C VAL A 215 -18.36 17.64 -6.51
N HIS A 216 -19.67 17.68 -6.67
CA HIS A 216 -20.41 18.81 -7.21
C HIS A 216 -21.15 19.55 -6.11
N CYS A 217 -21.13 20.87 -6.20
CA CYS A 217 -21.75 21.75 -5.23
C CYS A 217 -22.66 22.74 -5.93
N SER A 218 -23.91 22.79 -5.48
CA SER A 218 -24.92 23.73 -5.99
C SER A 218 -25.58 24.51 -4.86
N PHE A 219 -25.93 25.75 -5.16
CA PHE A 219 -26.64 26.64 -4.25
C PHE A 219 -27.92 27.12 -4.92
N GLU A 220 -29.05 26.95 -4.23
CA GLU A 220 -30.34 27.50 -4.62
C GLU A 220 -30.81 28.51 -3.59
N GLU A 221 -30.88 29.78 -3.99
CA GLU A 221 -31.33 30.87 -3.15
C GLU A 221 -32.86 30.91 -3.09
N CYS A 222 -33.40 31.13 -1.90
CA CYS A 222 -34.81 31.46 -1.69
C CYS A 222 -35.83 30.47 -2.29
N VAL A 223 -35.55 29.18 -2.15
CA VAL A 223 -36.45 28.09 -2.54
C VAL A 223 -37.69 28.09 -1.64
N LYS A 224 -38.87 28.09 -2.26
CA LYS A 224 -40.15 27.96 -1.55
C LYS A 224 -40.43 26.49 -1.23
N LYS A 225 -39.99 26.01 -0.07
CA LYS A 225 -40.36 24.66 0.41
C LYS A 225 -41.73 24.71 1.10
N GLU A 226 -42.66 23.85 0.67
CA GLU A 226 -43.93 23.64 1.39
C GLU A 226 -43.64 22.99 2.75
N VAL A 227 -43.55 23.79 3.81
CA VAL A 227 -43.43 23.26 5.17
C VAL A 227 -44.76 22.59 5.55
N LYS A 228 -44.80 21.25 5.57
CA LYS A 228 -45.93 20.52 6.19
C LYS A 228 -45.88 20.71 7.70
N PHE A 229 -46.59 21.73 8.19
CA PHE A 229 -46.66 22.09 9.60
C PHE A 229 -47.30 20.99 10.46
N THR A 230 -46.49 20.16 11.10
CA THR A 230 -46.89 19.42 12.31
C THR A 230 -46.24 20.03 13.55
N LYS A 231 -47.07 20.69 14.36
CA LYS A 231 -46.86 21.30 15.70
C LYS A 231 -46.46 22.78 15.78
N LYS A 232 -47.47 23.58 16.17
CA LYS A 232 -47.48 24.80 17.00
C LYS A 232 -46.17 25.59 17.06
N ILE A 233 -45.93 26.42 16.05
CA ILE A 233 -45.06 27.59 16.18
C ILE A 233 -45.80 28.64 17.03
N SER A 234 -45.09 29.25 17.97
CA SER A 234 -45.60 30.33 18.81
C SER A 234 -45.94 31.55 17.95
N GLU A 235 -47.11 32.13 18.23
CA GLU A 235 -47.78 33.17 17.45
C GLU A 235 -46.96 34.45 17.24
N LYS A 236 -45.87 34.65 17.98
CA LYS A 236 -44.94 35.78 17.84
C LYS A 236 -44.09 35.74 16.57
N GLN A 237 -43.97 34.59 15.93
CA GLN A 237 -43.17 34.43 14.72
C GLN A 237 -43.97 34.71 13.42
N ARG A 238 -45.23 35.17 13.48
CA ARG A 238 -46.01 35.55 12.28
C ARG A 238 -45.72 36.99 11.76
N ILE A 239 -44.83 37.70 12.45
CA ILE A 239 -44.44 39.12 12.33
C ILE A 239 -43.92 39.59 10.95
N SER A 240 -42.87 38.93 10.46
CA SER A 240 -42.13 39.40 9.29
C SER A 240 -42.47 38.54 8.06
N GLY A 241 -42.94 39.18 6.99
CA GLY A 241 -43.31 38.54 5.72
C GLY A 241 -42.14 37.97 4.91
N LYS A 242 -41.15 37.37 5.56
CA LYS A 242 -39.93 36.76 4.97
C LYS A 242 -39.87 35.23 5.16
N LYS A 243 -40.99 34.56 5.46
CA LYS A 243 -40.97 33.27 6.19
C LYS A 243 -41.07 31.97 5.41
N ASP A 244 -41.16 32.02 4.09
CA ASP A 244 -41.38 30.84 3.26
C ASP A 244 -40.28 30.64 2.20
N CYS A 245 -39.08 31.12 2.49
CA CYS A 245 -37.96 31.18 1.55
C CYS A 245 -36.71 30.65 2.27
N PHE A 246 -36.13 29.59 1.71
CA PHE A 246 -34.99 28.87 2.27
C PHE A 246 -33.84 28.88 1.27
N ASP A 247 -32.64 29.05 1.78
CA ASP A 247 -31.42 28.84 1.00
C ASP A 247 -31.03 27.36 1.12
N VAL A 248 -30.69 26.72 0.00
CA VAL A 248 -30.37 25.29 -0.06
C VAL A 248 -28.99 25.11 -0.68
N TRP A 249 -28.11 24.48 0.07
CA TRP A 249 -26.81 24.03 -0.40
C TRP A 249 -26.87 22.53 -0.60
N THR A 250 -26.53 22.06 -1.79
CA THR A 250 -26.55 20.64 -2.13
C THR A 250 -25.15 20.21 -2.57
N VAL A 251 -24.67 19.15 -1.93
CA VAL A 251 -23.48 18.41 -2.32
C VAL A 251 -23.92 17.13 -3.03
N VAL A 252 -23.35 16.86 -4.20
CA VAL A 252 -23.48 15.58 -4.90
C VAL A 252 -22.09 14.99 -5.02
N ASP A 253 -21.94 13.74 -4.61
CA ASP A 253 -20.71 12.98 -4.70
C ASP A 253 -20.95 11.77 -5.60
N ASP A 254 -20.43 11.83 -6.83
CA ASP A 254 -20.69 10.82 -7.86
C ASP A 254 -20.02 9.48 -7.55
N VAL A 255 -18.97 9.48 -6.73
CA VAL A 255 -18.26 8.25 -6.34
C VAL A 255 -18.97 7.55 -5.20
N ALA A 256 -19.36 8.31 -4.17
CA ALA A 256 -20.06 7.74 -3.02
C ALA A 256 -21.56 7.52 -3.28
N GLU A 257 -22.07 7.99 -4.42
CA GLU A 257 -23.50 8.04 -4.76
C GLU A 257 -24.34 8.75 -3.69
N ILE A 258 -23.78 9.81 -3.08
CA ILE A 258 -24.41 10.58 -2.00
C ILE A 258 -24.89 11.92 -2.55
N GLN A 259 -26.10 12.30 -2.13
CA GLN A 259 -26.56 13.68 -2.18
C GLN A 259 -26.87 14.13 -0.76
N ASP A 260 -26.24 15.22 -0.31
CA ASP A 260 -26.47 15.84 0.99
C ASP A 260 -26.96 17.28 0.82
N ASP A 261 -28.01 17.65 1.54
CA ASP A 261 -28.70 18.93 1.42
C ASP A 261 -28.69 19.66 2.77
N CYS A 262 -28.07 20.84 2.83
CA CYS A 262 -28.21 21.78 3.95
C CYS A 262 -29.24 22.86 3.59
N THR A 263 -30.29 22.98 4.41
CA THR A 263 -31.36 23.98 4.20
C THR A 263 -31.42 24.93 5.38
N GLU A 264 -31.38 26.23 5.10
CA GLU A 264 -31.49 27.28 6.11
C GLU A 264 -32.52 28.35 5.75
N LEU A 265 -32.95 29.13 6.74
CA LEU A 265 -33.82 30.28 6.47
C LEU A 265 -33.03 31.33 5.70
N HIS A 266 -33.64 31.91 4.67
CA HIS A 266 -32.95 32.88 3.85
C HIS A 266 -32.40 34.07 4.66
N GLY A 267 -31.10 34.32 4.52
CA GLY A 267 -30.33 35.31 5.27
C GLY A 267 -29.77 34.83 6.63
N ASP A 268 -29.90 33.54 6.94
CA ASP A 268 -29.03 32.84 7.88
C ASP A 268 -27.70 32.47 7.19
N THR A 269 -26.69 32.04 7.96
CA THR A 269 -25.34 31.70 7.46
C THR A 269 -24.82 30.38 8.04
N SER A 270 -25.73 29.50 8.46
CA SER A 270 -25.45 28.21 9.06
C SER A 270 -25.03 27.14 8.04
N CYS A 271 -25.41 27.29 6.77
CA CYS A 271 -25.09 26.36 5.68
C CYS A 271 -24.02 26.88 4.71
N ASP A 272 -23.53 28.13 4.85
CA ASP A 272 -22.56 28.76 3.93
C ASP A 272 -21.32 27.88 3.66
N ASP A 273 -20.81 27.22 4.70
CA ASP A 273 -19.61 26.38 4.61
C ASP A 273 -19.93 24.90 4.31
N HIS A 274 -21.18 24.53 4.05
CA HIS A 274 -21.59 23.12 3.94
C HIS A 274 -20.79 22.34 2.89
N CYS A 275 -20.67 22.91 1.69
CA CYS A 275 -19.89 22.37 0.59
C CYS A 275 -18.40 22.22 0.93
N GLN A 276 -17.80 23.29 1.48
CA GLN A 276 -16.40 23.29 1.85
C GLN A 276 -16.10 22.27 2.96
N ALA A 277 -17.00 22.15 3.95
CA ALA A 277 -16.86 21.19 5.04
C ALA A 277 -16.89 19.74 4.52
N TYR A 278 -17.78 19.43 3.58
CA TYR A 278 -17.82 18.11 2.93
C TYR A 278 -16.52 17.81 2.19
N GLN A 279 -16.08 18.72 1.31
CA GLN A 279 -14.85 18.56 0.54
C GLN A 279 -13.61 18.39 1.44
N ILE A 280 -13.51 19.15 2.54
CA ILE A 280 -12.42 19.01 3.50
C ILE A 280 -12.44 17.62 4.16
N ASN A 281 -13.62 17.13 4.57
CA ASN A 281 -13.71 15.81 5.20
C ASN A 281 -13.35 14.69 4.21
N MET A 282 -13.94 14.73 3.02
CA MET A 282 -13.67 13.78 1.94
C MET A 282 -12.18 13.76 1.59
N ASN A 283 -11.56 14.93 1.37
CA ASN A 283 -10.14 15.02 1.07
C ASN A 283 -9.27 14.44 2.18
N ARG A 284 -9.62 14.69 3.44
CA ARG A 284 -8.89 14.10 4.57
C ARG A 284 -8.96 12.57 4.57
N GLU A 285 -10.14 12.00 4.29
CA GLU A 285 -10.34 10.55 4.25
C GLU A 285 -9.57 9.91 3.08
N VAL A 286 -9.68 10.50 1.89
CA VAL A 286 -9.01 10.02 0.67
C VAL A 286 -7.49 10.15 0.80
N SER A 287 -6.98 11.30 1.24
CA SER A 287 -5.54 11.47 1.47
C SER A 287 -5.01 10.51 2.55
N ALA A 288 -5.79 10.22 3.60
CA ALA A 288 -5.39 9.24 4.62
C ALA A 288 -5.32 7.82 4.06
N TYR A 289 -6.29 7.43 3.22
CA TYR A 289 -6.26 6.15 2.51
C TYR A 289 -5.03 6.06 1.59
N VAL A 290 -4.87 7.04 0.69
CA VAL A 290 -3.78 7.08 -0.30
C VAL A 290 -2.43 7.03 0.40
N TYR A 291 -2.24 7.84 1.44
CA TYR A 291 -1.02 7.81 2.22
C TYR A 291 -0.78 6.45 2.89
N SER A 292 -1.83 5.82 3.42
CA SER A 292 -1.69 4.55 4.14
C SER A 292 -1.16 3.43 3.26
N TYR A 293 -1.56 3.39 1.98
CA TYR A 293 -1.21 2.29 1.09
C TYR A 293 -0.17 2.62 0.02
N LEU A 294 -0.04 3.88 -0.37
CA LEU A 294 0.91 4.34 -1.39
C LEU A 294 2.02 5.19 -0.77
N GLY A 295 1.65 6.17 0.06
CA GLY A 295 2.61 7.07 0.70
C GLY A 295 3.59 6.39 1.65
N ARG A 296 3.11 5.46 2.49
CA ARG A 296 3.96 4.70 3.41
C ARG A 296 5.01 3.86 2.68
N PRO A 297 4.68 3.06 1.64
CA PRO A 297 5.69 2.44 0.80
C PRO A 297 6.66 3.43 0.16
N ILE A 298 6.16 4.55 -0.39
CA ILE A 298 6.99 5.58 -1.02
C ILE A 298 8.01 6.18 -0.05
N GLU A 299 7.63 6.46 1.20
CA GLU A 299 8.57 6.94 2.23
C GLU A 299 9.69 5.91 2.46
N GLN A 300 9.34 4.64 2.57
CA GLN A 300 10.34 3.58 2.73
C GLN A 300 11.25 3.43 1.50
N TRP A 301 10.70 3.59 0.29
CA TRP A 301 11.47 3.60 -0.94
C TRP A 301 12.44 4.79 -0.98
N GLN A 302 12.05 5.97 -0.48
CA GLN A 302 12.94 7.12 -0.37
C GLN A 302 14.09 6.85 0.59
N GLU A 303 13.85 6.19 1.72
CA GLU A 303 14.93 5.77 2.62
C GLU A 303 15.90 4.80 1.92
N MET A 304 15.36 3.82 1.19
CA MET A 304 16.19 2.90 0.40
C MET A 304 16.96 3.61 -0.71
N LYS A 305 16.37 4.65 -1.32
CA LYS A 305 17.00 5.44 -2.38
C LYS A 305 18.29 6.11 -1.91
N VAL A 306 18.38 6.52 -0.64
CA VAL A 306 19.60 7.09 -0.07
C VAL A 306 20.73 6.06 -0.15
N LYS A 307 20.50 4.84 0.37
CA LYS A 307 21.49 3.75 0.33
C LYS A 307 21.81 3.35 -1.11
N SER A 308 20.80 3.18 -1.97
CA SER A 308 21.04 2.76 -3.35
C SER A 308 21.85 3.79 -4.13
N SER A 309 21.63 5.09 -3.92
CA SER A 309 22.35 6.15 -4.63
C SER A 309 23.84 6.12 -4.30
N GLU A 310 24.17 5.95 -3.02
CA GLU A 310 25.56 5.83 -2.57
C GLU A 310 26.24 4.59 -3.18
N MET A 311 25.57 3.45 -3.12
CA MET A 311 26.11 2.19 -3.64
C MET A 311 26.22 2.19 -5.18
N ALA A 312 25.27 2.80 -5.89
CA ALA A 312 25.29 2.95 -7.34
C ALA A 312 26.44 3.85 -7.81
N ALA A 313 26.72 4.94 -7.09
CA ALA A 313 27.85 5.82 -7.39
C ALA A 313 29.20 5.08 -7.26
N LEU A 314 29.34 4.27 -6.21
CA LEU A 314 30.50 3.40 -6.00
C LEU A 314 30.61 2.32 -7.09
N ALA A 315 29.51 1.64 -7.42
CA ALA A 315 29.46 0.61 -8.46
C ALA A 315 29.81 1.14 -9.87
N SER A 316 29.49 2.41 -10.13
CA SER A 316 29.78 3.10 -11.39
C SER A 316 31.24 3.54 -11.53
N GLY A 317 32.08 3.31 -10.52
CA GLY A 317 33.47 3.78 -10.48
C GLY A 317 33.61 5.27 -10.20
N GLY A 318 32.57 5.90 -9.63
CA GLY A 318 32.50 7.32 -9.31
C GLY A 318 33.09 7.72 -7.94
N GLY A 319 33.85 6.84 -7.30
CA GLY A 319 34.56 7.16 -6.05
C GLY A 319 35.86 7.91 -6.32
N ASN A 320 35.97 9.14 -5.80
CA ASN A 320 37.19 9.96 -5.72
C ASN A 320 38.40 9.19 -5.18
#